data_AF-A0A535UHY8-F1
#
_entry.id   AF-A0A535UHY8-F1
#
_cell.length_a   1.000
_cell.length_b   1.000
_cell.length_c   1.000
_cell.angle_alpha   90.00
_cell.angle_beta   90.00
_cell.angle_gamma   90.00
#
_symmetry.space_group_name_H-M   'P 1'
#
loop_
_entity.id
_entity.type
_entity.pdbx_description
1 polymer ?
#
loop_
_entity_poly.entity_id
_entity_poly.type
_entity_poly.pdbx_seq_one_letter_code
_entity_poly.pdbx_strand_id
1 'polypeptide(L)'
;AIFKEYSPGAVHLGWFIDEGSGVSLTSDAALTVLATDNFYNLEIWTSVQSSTASAREAPLAEAVPTLSANQVAISFTISDGDNLQYIQHHMLRLWRDSSRGSIPIGWTISPALIQAAPGLAAYYYRTVSANDDFIAGPSGAGYMFPSRWPAQELPGFLQRTGRLMESMHLSTLEVLDIDFLQSTGIPIIANLRQTGMVLSDPNLQLRLIQGLLPYGLHGLLNGAGTKMPKVHMAQGVPVYQNLGLADSVSKTLELVRNAVSSNQQRPLFLNVYILAWSMTPSDIKKVIQQLGNQYVVVTPGTLMTMIAKGK
;
A
#
# COMPACT_ATOMS: atom_id res chain seq x y z
N ALA A 1 -8.88 11.61 25.90
CA ALA A 1 -8.33 11.26 27.23
C ALA A 1 -7.76 9.85 27.21
N ILE A 2 -8.56 8.82 26.91
CA ILE A 2 -8.16 7.40 26.99
C ILE A 2 -6.84 7.05 26.27
N PHE A 3 -6.66 7.40 25.00
CA PHE A 3 -5.43 7.02 24.26
C PHE A 3 -4.14 7.63 24.81
N LYS A 4 -4.22 8.77 25.53
CA LYS A 4 -3.05 9.44 26.11
C LYS A 4 -2.53 8.76 27.39
N GLU A 5 -3.29 7.83 27.94
CA GLU A 5 -2.88 7.02 29.11
C GLU A 5 -1.89 5.91 28.72
N TYR A 6 -1.76 5.61 27.42
CA TYR A 6 -0.86 4.58 26.90
C TYR A 6 0.46 5.18 26.45
N SER A 7 1.55 4.42 26.61
CA SER A 7 2.86 4.85 26.13
C SER A 7 2.90 4.93 24.59
N PRO A 8 3.63 5.92 24.02
CA PRO A 8 3.92 5.95 22.59
C PRO A 8 4.43 4.60 22.07
N GLY A 9 3.95 4.19 20.90
CA GLY A 9 4.28 2.90 20.30
C GLY A 9 3.39 1.73 20.75
N ALA A 10 2.45 1.95 21.69
CA ALA A 10 1.36 1.02 21.94
C ALA A 10 0.53 0.77 20.67
N VAL A 11 -0.14 -0.38 20.63
CA VAL A 11 -0.94 -0.81 19.48
C VAL A 11 -2.41 -0.85 19.88
N HIS A 12 -3.24 -0.18 19.09
CA HIS A 12 -4.68 -0.29 19.18
C HIS A 12 -5.16 -1.47 18.34
N LEU A 13 -5.59 -2.54 19.02
CA LEU A 13 -6.31 -3.67 18.42
C LEU A 13 -7.80 -3.38 18.44
N GLY A 14 -8.50 -3.71 17.36
CA GLY A 14 -9.93 -3.44 17.18
C GLY A 14 -10.19 -2.51 16.00
N TRP A 15 -11.33 -1.81 16.03
CA TRP A 15 -11.70 -0.85 15.00
C TRP A 15 -12.57 0.28 15.57
N PHE A 16 -12.89 1.26 14.73
CA PHE A 16 -13.64 2.45 15.09
C PHE A 16 -14.99 2.52 14.37
N ILE A 17 -15.93 3.28 14.95
CA ILE A 17 -17.18 3.63 14.26
C ILE A 17 -16.90 4.57 13.08
N ASP A 18 -15.99 5.53 13.27
CA ASP A 18 -15.53 6.46 12.24
C ASP A 18 -14.01 6.31 12.08
N GLU A 19 -13.58 5.84 10.91
CA GLU A 19 -12.17 5.56 10.60
C GLU A 19 -11.31 6.83 10.73
N GLY A 20 -11.72 7.91 10.05
CA GLY A 20 -10.93 9.15 9.98
C GLY A 20 -10.68 9.75 11.36
N SER A 21 -11.71 9.83 12.21
CA SER A 21 -11.58 10.32 13.59
C SER A 21 -10.77 9.36 14.45
N GLY A 22 -11.02 8.06 14.36
CA GLY A 22 -10.34 7.04 15.15
C GLY A 22 -8.83 7.01 14.90
N VAL A 23 -8.44 6.91 13.62
CA VAL A 23 -7.04 6.88 13.19
C VAL A 23 -6.35 8.21 13.49
N SER A 24 -7.05 9.35 13.37
CA SER A 24 -6.49 10.65 13.78
C SER A 24 -6.17 10.68 15.28
N LEU A 25 -7.11 10.23 16.13
CA LEU A 25 -6.94 10.23 17.58
C LEU A 25 -5.82 9.30 18.06
N THR A 26 -5.68 8.12 17.44
CA THR A 26 -4.58 7.21 17.77
C THR A 26 -3.25 7.73 17.23
N SER A 27 -3.22 8.29 16.03
CA SER A 27 -2.00 8.89 15.45
C SER A 27 -1.47 10.03 16.31
N ASP A 28 -2.34 10.92 16.81
CA ASP A 28 -1.96 12.01 17.73
C ASP A 28 -1.33 11.49 19.04
N ALA A 29 -1.74 10.29 19.47
CA ALA A 29 -1.23 9.64 20.67
C ALA A 29 -0.01 8.74 20.39
N ALA A 30 0.49 8.70 19.13
CA ALA A 30 1.52 7.77 18.68
C ALA A 30 1.16 6.29 18.90
N LEU A 31 -0.12 5.95 18.70
CA LEU A 31 -0.64 4.58 18.70
C LEU A 31 -0.94 4.15 17.27
N THR A 32 -0.39 3.00 16.89
CA THR A 32 -0.71 2.36 15.61
C THR A 32 -2.01 1.57 15.71
N VAL A 33 -2.75 1.46 14.62
CA VAL A 33 -3.98 0.67 14.55
C VAL A 33 -3.71 -0.63 13.79
N LEU A 34 -4.20 -1.74 14.33
CA LEU A 34 -4.33 -3.00 13.61
C LEU A 34 -5.82 -3.40 13.66
N ALA A 35 -6.48 -3.38 12.49
CA ALA A 35 -7.88 -3.74 12.38
C ALA A 35 -8.08 -5.24 12.71
N THR A 36 -8.65 -5.51 13.89
CA THR A 36 -8.79 -6.88 14.43
C THR A 36 -10.09 -7.14 15.17
N ASP A 37 -11.09 -6.27 15.08
CA ASP A 37 -12.39 -6.48 15.73
C ASP A 37 -13.14 -7.71 15.17
N ASN A 38 -12.84 -8.10 13.93
CA ASN A 38 -13.33 -9.31 13.26
C ASN A 38 -12.21 -10.31 12.89
N PHE A 39 -11.07 -10.28 13.60
CA PHE A 39 -9.99 -11.25 13.41
C PHE A 39 -10.18 -12.45 14.33
N TYR A 40 -10.24 -13.66 13.77
CA TYR A 40 -10.54 -14.86 14.54
C TYR A 40 -9.27 -15.49 15.12
N ASN A 41 -9.33 -15.84 16.40
CA ASN A 41 -8.34 -16.60 17.15
C ASN A 41 -6.94 -15.94 17.17
N LEU A 42 -6.87 -14.60 17.29
CA LEU A 42 -5.59 -13.88 17.26
C LEU A 42 -4.60 -14.41 18.32
N GLU A 43 -5.10 -14.81 19.48
CA GLU A 43 -4.33 -15.46 20.54
C GLU A 43 -3.70 -16.79 20.10
N ILE A 44 -4.39 -17.57 19.26
CA ILE A 44 -3.86 -18.80 18.69
C ILE A 44 -2.81 -18.47 17.62
N TRP A 45 -3.11 -17.54 16.72
CA TRP A 45 -2.19 -17.14 15.65
C TRP A 45 -0.87 -16.58 16.18
N THR A 46 -0.92 -15.79 17.25
CA THR A 46 0.26 -15.21 17.92
C THR A 46 1.04 -16.22 18.77
N SER A 47 0.42 -17.33 19.19
CA SER A 47 1.09 -18.38 20.00
C SER A 47 2.15 -19.18 19.23
N VAL A 48 2.11 -19.14 17.89
CA VAL A 48 3.08 -19.84 17.04
C VAL A 48 4.37 -19.01 16.98
N GLN A 49 5.46 -19.54 17.54
CA GLN A 49 6.77 -18.93 17.36
C GLN A 49 7.17 -18.98 15.88
N SER A 50 7.66 -17.85 15.37
CA SER A 50 8.21 -17.70 14.02
C SER A 50 9.47 -18.54 13.84
N SER A 51 9.31 -19.85 13.75
CA SER A 51 10.42 -20.79 13.55
C SER A 51 10.67 -21.10 12.07
N THR A 52 9.84 -20.58 11.17
CA THR A 52 9.93 -20.87 9.73
C THR A 52 9.42 -19.73 8.84
N ALA A 53 9.84 -18.48 9.09
CA ALA A 53 9.91 -17.50 7.99
C ALA A 53 11.12 -17.83 7.10
N SER A 54 11.28 -19.10 6.74
CA SER A 54 12.25 -19.54 5.77
C SER A 54 11.68 -19.21 4.40
N ALA A 55 12.12 -18.07 3.90
CA ALA A 55 12.58 -17.87 2.54
C ALA A 55 11.87 -18.74 1.50
N ARG A 56 10.80 -18.19 0.92
CA ARG A 56 10.92 -18.03 -0.52
C ARG A 56 11.52 -16.65 -0.71
N GLU A 57 12.74 -16.59 -1.25
CA GLU A 57 13.12 -15.39 -1.98
C GLU A 57 11.94 -15.06 -2.89
N ALA A 58 11.45 -13.82 -2.83
CA ALA A 58 10.48 -13.37 -3.83
C ALA A 58 11.00 -13.84 -5.20
N PRO A 59 10.15 -14.46 -6.04
CA PRO A 59 10.59 -15.03 -7.31
C PRO A 59 11.51 -14.04 -8.02
N LEU A 60 12.68 -14.53 -8.47
CA LEU A 60 13.74 -13.75 -9.10
C LEU A 60 13.13 -12.66 -9.98
N ALA A 61 13.49 -11.41 -9.70
CA ALA A 61 12.96 -10.26 -10.42
C ALA A 61 12.96 -10.56 -11.93
N GLU A 62 11.79 -10.57 -12.54
CA GLU A 62 11.70 -10.64 -13.99
C GLU A 62 12.55 -9.51 -14.57
N ALA A 63 13.19 -9.77 -15.72
CA ALA A 63 13.99 -8.77 -16.40
C ALA A 63 13.12 -7.51 -16.59
N VAL A 64 13.54 -6.40 -15.99
CA VAL A 64 12.80 -5.13 -16.05
C VAL A 64 12.58 -4.76 -17.52
N PRO A 65 11.33 -4.71 -18.02
CA PRO A 65 11.08 -4.46 -19.43
C PRO A 65 11.58 -3.09 -19.86
N THR A 66 12.21 -3.01 -21.03
CA THR A 66 12.52 -1.72 -21.66
C THR A 66 11.28 -1.18 -22.36
N LEU A 67 10.84 0.04 -22.01
CA LEU A 67 9.74 0.70 -22.69
C LEU A 67 10.23 1.41 -23.95
N SER A 68 9.47 1.27 -25.04
CA SER A 68 9.57 2.19 -26.16
C SER A 68 8.95 3.55 -25.81
N ALA A 69 9.34 4.60 -26.54
CA ALA A 69 8.92 5.98 -26.29
C ALA A 69 7.39 6.23 -26.38
N ASN A 70 6.59 5.28 -26.87
CA ASN A 70 5.13 5.41 -26.95
C ASN A 70 4.39 4.52 -25.95
N GLN A 71 5.10 3.65 -25.23
CA GLN A 71 4.48 2.71 -24.30
C GLN A 71 4.21 3.34 -22.94
N VAL A 72 3.20 2.78 -22.28
CA VAL A 72 2.78 3.10 -20.92
C VAL A 72 3.04 1.87 -20.05
N ALA A 73 3.87 1.99 -19.02
CA ALA A 73 3.94 0.95 -18.00
C ALA A 73 2.80 1.13 -17.00
N ILE A 74 2.11 0.05 -16.69
CA ILE A 74 0.98 0.05 -15.77
C ILE A 74 1.11 -1.08 -14.75
N SER A 75 0.83 -0.77 -13.49
CA SER A 75 0.68 -1.75 -12.41
C SER A 75 -0.66 -1.54 -11.69
N PHE A 76 -1.09 -2.57 -10.97
CA PHE A 76 -2.32 -2.58 -10.18
C PHE A 76 -1.99 -2.98 -8.75
N THR A 77 -2.45 -2.20 -7.78
CA THR A 77 -2.23 -2.46 -6.34
C THR A 77 -3.58 -2.61 -5.64
N ILE A 78 -3.83 -3.76 -5.02
CA ILE A 78 -5.04 -4.02 -4.23
C ILE A 78 -4.87 -3.44 -2.81
N SER A 79 -5.88 -2.68 -2.37
CA SER A 79 -5.92 -1.95 -1.10
C SER A 79 -6.16 -2.82 0.15
N ASP A 80 -6.31 -2.16 1.29
CA ASP A 80 -6.75 -2.71 2.60
C ASP A 80 -5.76 -3.66 3.30
N GLY A 81 -4.51 -3.71 2.84
CA GLY A 81 -3.50 -4.61 3.39
C GLY A 81 -3.05 -4.32 4.81
N ASP A 82 -3.28 -3.12 5.36
CA ASP A 82 -3.03 -2.80 6.77
C ASP A 82 -3.99 -3.53 7.72
N ASN A 83 -5.16 -3.88 7.21
CA ASN A 83 -6.26 -4.47 7.93
C ASN A 83 -6.06 -5.99 8.10
N LEU A 84 -5.67 -6.43 9.31
CA LEU A 84 -5.36 -7.85 9.56
C LEU A 84 -6.57 -8.78 9.33
N GLN A 85 -7.79 -8.33 9.66
CA GLN A 85 -9.00 -9.13 9.38
C GLN A 85 -9.30 -9.22 7.88
N TYR A 86 -9.01 -8.20 7.09
CA TYR A 86 -9.03 -8.30 5.62
C TYR A 86 -8.04 -9.36 5.15
N ILE A 87 -6.81 -9.35 5.66
CA ILE A 87 -5.78 -10.34 5.32
C ILE A 87 -6.24 -11.77 5.66
N GLN A 88 -6.86 -11.98 6.82
CA GLN A 88 -7.34 -13.31 7.22
C GLN A 88 -8.50 -13.81 6.35
N HIS A 89 -9.39 -12.89 5.94
CA HIS A 89 -10.67 -13.26 5.33
C HIS A 89 -10.72 -12.92 3.84
N HIS A 90 -10.87 -11.64 3.52
CA HIS A 90 -11.21 -11.24 2.16
C HIS A 90 -10.02 -11.35 1.20
N MET A 91 -8.81 -10.98 1.64
CA MET A 91 -7.59 -11.21 0.88
C MET A 91 -7.44 -12.69 0.53
N LEU A 92 -7.73 -13.62 1.45
CA LEU A 92 -7.65 -15.06 1.16
C LEU A 92 -8.62 -15.49 0.05
N ARG A 93 -9.80 -14.87 -0.04
CA ARG A 93 -10.75 -15.11 -1.14
C ARG A 93 -10.21 -14.59 -2.47
N LEU A 94 -9.71 -13.35 -2.50
CA LEU A 94 -9.09 -12.76 -3.69
C LEU A 94 -7.83 -13.54 -4.10
N TRP A 95 -7.04 -13.98 -3.12
CA TRP A 95 -5.86 -14.80 -3.31
C TRP A 95 -6.21 -16.16 -3.93
N ARG A 96 -7.44 -16.66 -3.81
CA ARG A 96 -7.86 -17.93 -4.45
C ARG A 96 -8.50 -17.74 -5.84
N ASP A 97 -8.56 -16.51 -6.34
CA ASP A 97 -9.10 -16.22 -7.67
C ASP A 97 -8.28 -16.96 -8.76
N SER A 98 -8.99 -17.59 -9.70
CA SER A 98 -8.38 -18.40 -10.77
C SER A 98 -7.53 -17.61 -11.76
N SER A 99 -7.69 -16.29 -11.82
CA SER A 99 -6.88 -15.40 -12.64
C SER A 99 -5.58 -14.97 -11.97
N ARG A 100 -5.45 -15.12 -10.63
CA ARG A 100 -4.20 -14.84 -9.91
C ARG A 100 -3.06 -15.70 -10.48
N GLY A 101 -1.88 -15.11 -10.59
CA GLY A 101 -0.70 -15.76 -11.17
C GLY A 101 -0.65 -15.73 -12.70
N SER A 102 -1.72 -15.34 -13.38
CA SER A 102 -1.72 -15.10 -14.84
C SER A 102 -1.51 -13.64 -15.24
N ILE A 103 -1.54 -12.72 -14.28
CA ILE A 103 -1.37 -11.27 -14.48
C ILE A 103 -0.60 -10.67 -13.30
N PRO A 104 0.26 -9.64 -13.52
CA PRO A 104 0.94 -8.94 -12.43
C PRO A 104 -0.03 -8.20 -11.50
N ILE A 105 0.07 -8.43 -10.19
CA ILE A 105 -0.76 -7.81 -9.15
C ILE A 105 0.09 -7.46 -7.93
N GLY A 106 -0.06 -6.23 -7.45
CA GLY A 106 0.40 -5.81 -6.13
C GLY A 106 -0.66 -6.05 -5.06
N TRP A 107 -0.21 -6.51 -3.90
CA TRP A 107 -1.02 -6.73 -2.72
C TRP A 107 -0.45 -5.91 -1.58
N THR A 108 -1.22 -4.94 -1.08
CA THR A 108 -0.87 -4.37 0.22
C THR A 108 -0.98 -5.47 1.29
N ILE A 109 -0.03 -5.52 2.22
CA ILE A 109 0.00 -6.47 3.33
C ILE A 109 0.63 -5.81 4.56
N SER A 110 0.08 -6.09 5.73
CA SER A 110 0.54 -5.50 6.98
C SER A 110 1.91 -6.09 7.35
N PRO A 111 2.97 -5.26 7.51
CA PRO A 111 4.25 -5.71 8.03
C PRO A 111 4.13 -6.39 9.40
N ALA A 112 3.14 -6.01 10.21
CA ALA A 112 2.91 -6.63 11.52
C ALA A 112 2.39 -8.07 11.44
N LEU A 113 1.96 -8.55 10.26
CA LEU A 113 1.44 -9.90 10.08
C LEU A 113 2.45 -10.98 10.48
N ILE A 114 3.75 -10.73 10.28
CA ILE A 114 4.80 -11.69 10.65
C ILE A 114 4.88 -11.92 12.17
N GLN A 115 4.39 -10.98 12.97
CA GLN A 115 4.31 -11.09 14.43
C GLN A 115 2.90 -11.50 14.88
N ALA A 116 1.86 -10.92 14.25
CA ALA A 116 0.47 -11.15 14.64
C ALA A 116 -0.07 -12.52 14.21
N ALA A 117 0.35 -13.02 13.05
CA ALA A 117 -0.07 -14.31 12.51
C ALA A 117 1.01 -14.91 11.59
N PRO A 118 2.17 -15.34 12.13
CA PRO A 118 3.29 -15.86 11.35
C PRO A 118 2.90 -17.05 10.44
N GLY A 119 1.99 -17.92 10.88
CA GLY A 119 1.47 -19.02 10.05
C GLY A 119 0.69 -18.54 8.82
N LEU A 120 -0.06 -17.44 8.95
CA LEU A 120 -0.81 -16.81 7.87
C LEU A 120 0.14 -16.08 6.90
N ALA A 121 1.13 -15.34 7.42
CA ALA A 121 2.20 -14.77 6.60
C ALA A 121 2.89 -15.88 5.78
N ALA A 122 3.33 -16.95 6.43
CA ALA A 122 4.02 -18.05 5.76
C ALA A 122 3.15 -18.73 4.69
N TYR A 123 1.83 -18.79 4.85
CA TYR A 123 0.94 -19.29 3.81
C TYR A 123 0.98 -18.43 2.54
N TYR A 124 0.91 -17.09 2.68
CA TYR A 124 0.98 -16.18 1.55
C TYR A 124 2.32 -16.28 0.81
N TYR A 125 3.45 -16.30 1.54
CA TYR A 125 4.78 -16.46 0.92
C TYR A 125 4.99 -17.83 0.26
N ARG A 126 4.45 -18.91 0.82
CA ARG A 126 4.55 -20.24 0.19
C ARG A 126 3.75 -20.34 -1.11
N THR A 127 2.70 -19.54 -1.26
CA THR A 127 1.75 -19.63 -2.38
C THR A 127 1.82 -18.46 -3.36
N VAL A 128 2.79 -17.56 -3.16
CA VAL A 128 3.10 -16.43 -4.04
C VAL A 128 3.55 -16.94 -5.42
N SER A 129 3.06 -16.29 -6.49
CA SER A 129 3.52 -16.53 -7.86
C SER A 129 4.54 -15.48 -8.29
N ALA A 130 5.16 -15.64 -9.47
CA ALA A 130 6.04 -14.62 -10.07
C ALA A 130 5.32 -13.30 -10.41
N ASN A 131 3.99 -13.35 -10.48
CA ASN A 131 3.14 -12.22 -10.81
C ASN A 131 2.54 -11.54 -9.58
N ASP A 132 2.86 -11.99 -8.37
CA ASP A 132 2.40 -11.37 -7.13
C ASP A 132 3.54 -10.54 -6.52
N ASP A 133 3.20 -9.34 -6.04
CA ASP A 133 4.14 -8.43 -5.38
C ASP A 133 3.54 -7.91 -4.07
N PHE A 134 4.29 -8.00 -2.97
CA PHE A 134 3.83 -7.56 -1.66
C PHE A 134 4.31 -6.15 -1.36
N ILE A 135 3.38 -5.29 -0.95
CA ILE A 135 3.61 -3.89 -0.60
C ILE A 135 3.28 -3.71 0.88
N ALA A 136 4.13 -3.02 1.64
CA ALA A 136 3.81 -2.68 3.02
C ALA A 136 2.55 -1.79 3.05
N GLY A 137 1.52 -2.26 3.75
CA GLY A 137 0.23 -1.57 3.83
C GLY A 137 0.29 -0.24 4.59
N PRO A 138 -0.75 0.59 4.43
CA PRO A 138 -0.86 1.91 5.07
C PRO A 138 -0.66 1.88 6.59
N SER A 139 0.19 2.69 7.21
CA SER A 139 1.31 3.43 6.62
C SER A 139 2.62 2.94 7.24
N GLY A 140 2.78 1.61 7.37
CA GLY A 140 3.95 0.96 7.95
C GLY A 140 3.61 -0.14 8.96
N ALA A 141 4.23 -0.12 10.14
CA ALA A 141 4.05 -1.13 11.19
C ALA A 141 2.60 -1.30 11.70
N GLY A 142 1.74 -0.36 11.36
CA GLY A 142 0.29 -0.38 11.56
C GLY A 142 -0.30 0.90 10.97
N TYR A 143 -1.62 0.95 10.87
CA TYR A 143 -2.30 2.08 10.24
C TYR A 143 -2.19 3.32 11.11
N MET A 144 -1.75 4.42 10.49
CA MET A 144 -1.59 5.74 11.09
C MET A 144 -1.58 6.81 9.98
N PHE A 145 -1.90 8.05 10.36
CA PHE A 145 -1.76 9.23 9.50
C PHE A 145 -0.44 9.94 9.81
N PRO A 146 0.55 9.92 8.88
CA PRO A 146 1.85 10.51 9.13
C PRO A 146 1.77 11.97 9.55
N SER A 147 0.88 12.77 8.93
CA SER A 147 0.70 14.19 9.24
C SER A 147 0.24 14.47 10.68
N ARG A 148 -0.34 13.47 11.36
CA ARG A 148 -0.81 13.53 12.75
C ARG A 148 0.20 12.96 13.74
N TRP A 149 1.17 12.19 13.27
CA TRP A 149 2.10 11.48 14.14
C TRP A 149 3.08 12.44 14.84
N PRO A 150 3.25 12.38 16.17
CA PRO A 150 4.18 13.25 16.89
C PRO A 150 5.61 13.14 16.35
N ALA A 151 6.19 14.28 16.00
CA ALA A 151 7.48 14.33 15.29
C ALA A 151 8.63 13.65 16.08
N GLN A 152 8.58 13.70 17.41
CA GLN A 152 9.56 13.07 18.30
C GLN A 152 9.42 11.54 18.39
N GLU A 153 8.22 11.00 18.13
CA GLU A 153 7.94 9.56 18.17
C GLU A 153 8.12 8.89 16.79
N LEU A 154 8.15 9.68 15.71
CA LEU A 154 8.30 9.18 14.35
C LEU A 154 9.57 8.32 14.14
N PRO A 155 10.76 8.65 14.67
CA PRO A 155 11.93 7.81 14.50
C PRO A 155 11.76 6.39 15.06
N GLY A 156 11.12 6.25 16.23
CA GLY A 156 10.83 4.96 16.84
C GLY A 156 9.83 4.14 16.01
N PHE A 157 8.79 4.81 15.50
CA PHE A 157 7.84 4.18 14.56
C PHE A 157 8.53 3.69 13.29
N LEU A 158 9.38 4.50 12.65
CA LEU A 158 10.06 4.12 11.41
C LEU A 158 11.07 3.00 11.61
N GLN A 159 11.78 2.97 12.75
CA GLN A 159 12.63 1.84 13.10
C GLN A 159 11.83 0.54 13.20
N ARG A 160 10.66 0.56 13.85
CA ARG A 160 9.77 -0.62 13.94
C ARG A 160 9.25 -1.03 12.57
N THR A 161 8.76 -0.07 11.78
CA THR A 161 8.30 -0.31 10.41
C THR A 161 9.38 -0.94 9.55
N GLY A 162 10.58 -0.37 9.55
CA GLY A 162 11.72 -0.87 8.79
C GLY A 162 12.09 -2.31 9.12
N ARG A 163 12.18 -2.67 10.42
CA ARG A 163 12.47 -4.05 10.85
C ARG A 163 11.39 -5.06 10.41
N LEU A 164 10.12 -4.67 10.47
CA LEU A 164 9.02 -5.53 10.03
C LEU A 164 9.03 -5.70 8.51
N MET A 165 9.26 -4.62 7.77
CA MET A 165 9.41 -4.65 6.31
C MET A 165 10.59 -5.54 5.89
N GLU A 166 11.75 -5.38 6.53
CA GLU A 166 12.93 -6.21 6.29
C GLU A 166 12.63 -7.70 6.57
N SER A 167 11.95 -8.01 7.68
CA SER A 167 11.54 -9.38 8.04
C SER A 167 10.56 -10.02 7.05
N MET A 168 9.83 -9.19 6.30
CA MET A 168 8.89 -9.62 5.27
C MET A 168 9.41 -9.36 3.85
N HIS A 169 10.66 -8.91 3.68
CA HIS A 169 11.21 -8.55 2.37
C HIS A 169 10.33 -7.54 1.58
N LEU A 170 9.70 -6.59 2.27
CA LEU A 170 8.87 -5.56 1.66
C LEU A 170 9.74 -4.34 1.31
N SER A 171 9.85 -4.02 0.02
CA SER A 171 10.66 -2.87 -0.46
C SER A 171 9.82 -1.67 -0.90
N THR A 172 8.49 -1.79 -0.93
CA THR A 172 7.58 -0.70 -1.31
C THR A 172 6.63 -0.42 -0.15
N LEU A 173 6.40 0.85 0.15
CA LEU A 173 5.43 1.30 1.17
C LEU A 173 4.27 2.03 0.51
N GLU A 174 3.04 1.64 0.83
CA GLU A 174 1.83 2.43 0.59
C GLU A 174 1.59 3.34 1.79
N VAL A 175 1.35 4.63 1.53
CA VAL A 175 1.07 5.64 2.56
C VAL A 175 -0.29 6.25 2.32
N LEU A 176 -1.17 6.16 3.31
CA LEU A 176 -2.39 6.93 3.38
C LEU A 176 -2.28 7.97 4.50
N ASP A 177 -2.79 9.15 4.23
CA ASP A 177 -2.86 10.26 5.18
C ASP A 177 -4.24 10.92 5.14
N ILE A 178 -4.48 11.89 6.01
CA ILE A 178 -5.67 12.73 6.00
C ILE A 178 -5.36 14.08 5.35
N ASP A 179 -6.26 14.56 4.49
CA ASP A 179 -6.13 15.92 3.95
C ASP A 179 -6.29 16.94 5.08
N PHE A 180 -5.35 17.89 5.17
CA PHE A 180 -5.34 18.99 6.15
C PHE A 180 -6.68 19.75 6.26
N LEU A 181 -7.48 19.80 5.20
CA LEU A 181 -8.77 20.48 5.23
C LEU A 181 -9.84 19.73 6.06
N GLN A 182 -9.72 18.41 6.23
CA GLN A 182 -10.61 17.66 7.13
C GLN A 182 -10.32 17.97 8.61
N SER A 183 -9.10 18.41 8.96
CA SER A 183 -8.76 18.78 10.34
C SER A 183 -9.31 20.15 10.78
N THR A 184 -10.01 20.88 9.90
CA THR A 184 -10.59 22.20 10.22
C THR A 184 -12.01 22.15 10.81
N GLY A 185 -12.62 20.95 10.90
CA GLY A 185 -13.92 20.78 11.56
C GLY A 185 -15.12 21.40 10.83
N ILE A 186 -14.98 21.78 9.55
CA ILE A 186 -16.07 22.32 8.72
C ILE A 186 -16.77 21.16 7.99
N PRO A 187 -18.02 20.79 8.35
CA PRO A 187 -18.70 19.58 7.85
C PRO A 187 -18.94 19.56 6.33
N ILE A 188 -18.93 20.73 5.69
CA ILE A 188 -19.30 20.90 4.27
C ILE A 188 -18.18 20.39 3.33
N ILE A 189 -16.92 20.35 3.80
CA ILE A 189 -15.76 19.93 2.97
C ILE A 189 -15.48 18.43 3.09
N ALA A 190 -15.87 17.77 4.18
CA ALA A 190 -15.64 16.34 4.40
C ALA A 190 -16.34 15.42 3.38
N ASN A 191 -17.50 15.85 2.85
CA ASN A 191 -18.22 15.13 1.79
C ASN A 191 -17.70 15.43 0.37
N LEU A 192 -16.82 16.42 0.22
CA LEU A 192 -16.27 16.88 -1.04
C LEU A 192 -14.79 16.47 -1.12
N ARG A 193 -14.58 15.17 -1.41
CA ARG A 193 -13.35 14.46 -1.84
C ARG A 193 -13.01 13.28 -0.92
N GLN A 194 -13.77 12.19 -1.06
CA GLN A 194 -13.34 10.84 -0.64
C GLN A 194 -12.17 10.28 -1.45
N THR A 195 -11.48 11.10 -2.27
CA THR A 195 -10.29 10.66 -3.02
C THR A 195 -9.17 11.65 -2.83
N GLY A 196 -8.08 11.14 -2.28
CA GLY A 196 -6.80 11.81 -2.13
C GLY A 196 -5.95 11.04 -1.14
N MET A 197 -6.28 11.13 0.15
CA MET A 197 -5.49 10.59 1.27
C MET A 197 -3.97 10.75 1.09
N VAL A 198 -3.57 11.83 0.42
CA VAL A 198 -2.20 12.03 -0.04
C VAL A 198 -1.42 12.62 1.12
N LEU A 199 -0.33 11.98 1.51
CA LEU A 199 0.70 12.64 2.31
C LEU A 199 1.29 13.77 1.46
N SER A 200 0.90 15.01 1.73
CA SER A 200 1.24 16.17 0.90
C SER A 200 2.52 16.91 1.33
N ASP A 201 2.98 16.70 2.57
CA ASP A 201 4.19 17.34 3.10
C ASP A 201 5.46 16.67 2.55
N PRO A 202 6.26 17.34 1.69
CA PRO A 202 7.47 16.76 1.12
C PRO A 202 8.57 16.52 2.16
N ASN A 203 8.63 17.30 3.24
CA ASN A 203 9.61 17.07 4.30
C ASN A 203 9.27 15.80 5.07
N LEU A 204 7.98 15.56 5.31
CA LEU A 204 7.53 14.34 5.95
C LEU A 204 7.73 13.11 5.05
N GLN A 205 7.44 13.21 3.74
CA GLN A 205 7.80 12.17 2.77
C GLN A 205 9.30 11.85 2.83
N LEU A 206 10.15 12.88 2.82
CA LEU A 206 11.60 12.70 2.92
C LEU A 206 12.01 12.02 4.23
N ARG A 207 11.38 12.36 5.37
CA ARG A 207 11.65 11.72 6.67
C ARG A 207 11.24 10.24 6.68
N LEU A 208 10.09 9.89 6.10
CA LEU A 208 9.67 8.49 5.93
C LEU A 208 10.71 7.72 5.12
N ILE A 209 11.12 8.28 3.98
CA ILE A 209 12.12 7.68 3.09
C ILE A 209 13.46 7.50 3.82
N GLN A 210 13.98 8.54 4.46
CA GLN A 210 15.26 8.47 5.19
C GLN A 210 15.22 7.44 6.32
N GLY A 211 14.10 7.31 7.04
CA GLY A 211 13.97 6.33 8.11
C GLY A 211 13.87 4.88 7.63
N LEU A 212 13.40 4.65 6.41
CA LEU A 212 13.16 3.31 5.86
C LEU A 212 14.19 2.88 4.81
N LEU A 213 14.95 3.80 4.25
CA LEU A 213 16.01 3.51 3.28
C LEU A 213 17.05 2.48 3.80
N PRO A 214 17.50 2.53 5.07
CA PRO A 214 18.41 1.52 5.61
C PRO A 214 17.84 0.10 5.66
N TYR A 215 16.52 -0.05 5.54
CA TYR A 215 15.79 -1.32 5.57
C TYR A 215 15.35 -1.79 4.17
N GLY A 216 15.88 -1.16 3.10
CA GLY A 216 15.64 -1.58 1.72
C GLY A 216 14.42 -0.96 1.04
N LEU A 217 13.95 0.21 1.49
CA LEU A 217 12.90 0.94 0.78
C LEU A 217 13.35 1.34 -0.63
N HIS A 218 12.62 0.88 -1.65
CA HIS A 218 12.83 1.14 -3.08
C HIS A 218 11.67 1.89 -3.74
N GLY A 219 10.55 2.09 -3.07
CA GLY A 219 9.44 2.88 -3.61
C GLY A 219 8.44 3.30 -2.54
N LEU A 220 7.83 4.47 -2.75
CA LEU A 220 6.74 4.98 -1.91
C LEU A 220 5.53 5.28 -2.79
N LEU A 221 4.46 4.52 -2.58
CA LEU A 221 3.14 4.80 -3.12
C LEU A 221 2.39 5.74 -2.15
N ASN A 222 1.64 6.69 -2.70
CA ASN A 222 1.07 7.78 -1.93
C ASN A 222 -0.40 8.02 -2.28
N GLY A 223 -1.25 7.81 -1.26
CA GLY A 223 -2.65 8.17 -1.24
C GLY A 223 -3.58 7.16 -1.91
N ALA A 224 -4.87 7.24 -1.58
CA ALA A 224 -5.90 6.37 -2.12
C ALA A 224 -6.25 6.69 -3.59
N GLY A 225 -5.65 7.72 -4.17
CA GLY A 225 -5.66 7.98 -5.60
C GLY A 225 -6.03 9.40 -5.99
N THR A 226 -5.40 9.87 -7.06
CA THR A 226 -5.67 11.14 -7.74
C THR A 226 -6.01 10.91 -9.21
N LYS A 227 -6.63 11.90 -9.87
CA LYS A 227 -6.89 11.86 -11.31
C LYS A 227 -5.63 12.09 -12.14
N MET A 228 -4.67 12.83 -11.59
CA MET A 228 -3.43 13.23 -12.25
C MET A 228 -2.25 12.87 -11.35
N PRO A 229 -1.75 11.63 -11.43
CA PRO A 229 -0.69 11.15 -10.56
C PRO A 229 0.60 11.93 -10.80
N LYS A 230 1.24 12.35 -9.71
CA LYS A 230 2.57 12.97 -9.73
C LYS A 230 3.61 11.96 -9.30
N VAL A 231 4.80 12.09 -9.88
CA VAL A 231 5.96 11.28 -9.54
C VAL A 231 7.20 12.16 -9.39
N HIS A 232 7.91 12.00 -8.27
CA HIS A 232 9.19 12.66 -8.03
C HIS A 232 10.16 11.71 -7.32
N MET A 233 11.44 12.07 -7.33
CA MET A 233 12.51 11.30 -6.67
C MET A 233 12.90 12.00 -5.37
N ALA A 234 13.10 11.22 -4.32
CA ALA A 234 13.66 11.69 -3.06
C ALA A 234 14.69 10.67 -2.57
N GLN A 235 15.96 11.08 -2.43
CA GLN A 235 17.06 10.19 -2.05
C GLN A 235 17.18 8.93 -2.93
N GLY A 236 16.93 9.06 -4.23
CA GLY A 236 16.93 7.93 -5.16
C GLY A 236 15.70 7.02 -5.08
N VAL A 237 14.75 7.29 -4.20
CA VAL A 237 13.48 6.55 -4.07
C VAL A 237 12.37 7.28 -4.85
N PRO A 238 11.63 6.59 -5.74
CA PRO A 238 10.46 7.14 -6.38
C PRO A 238 9.30 7.28 -5.40
N VAL A 239 8.70 8.47 -5.38
CA VAL A 239 7.43 8.77 -4.70
C VAL A 239 6.36 8.94 -5.77
N TYR A 240 5.38 8.03 -5.79
CA TYR A 240 4.35 7.96 -6.81
C TYR A 240 2.96 8.11 -6.19
N GLN A 241 2.17 9.08 -6.68
CA GLN A 241 0.77 9.21 -6.29
C GLN A 241 -0.10 8.23 -7.07
N ASN A 242 -0.90 7.44 -6.37
CA ASN A 242 -1.76 6.44 -7.03
C ASN A 242 -2.77 7.07 -8.01
N LEU A 243 -3.09 6.36 -9.08
CA LEU A 243 -4.14 6.72 -10.03
C LEU A 243 -5.49 6.18 -9.55
N GLY A 244 -6.29 7.07 -8.94
CA GLY A 244 -7.66 6.81 -8.46
C GLY A 244 -7.83 5.63 -7.49
N LEU A 245 -9.01 5.55 -6.87
CA LEU A 245 -9.48 4.32 -6.21
C LEU A 245 -10.50 3.65 -7.14
N ALA A 246 -10.05 2.66 -7.89
CA ALA A 246 -10.87 1.97 -8.87
C ALA A 246 -11.68 0.84 -8.23
N ASP A 247 -12.98 0.82 -8.49
CA ASP A 247 -13.96 -0.11 -7.90
C ASP A 247 -14.66 -0.99 -8.94
N SER A 248 -14.33 -0.82 -10.22
CA SER A 248 -14.95 -1.54 -11.33
C SER A 248 -14.04 -1.51 -12.56
N VAL A 249 -14.28 -2.46 -13.48
CA VAL A 249 -13.56 -2.54 -14.76
C VAL A 249 -13.72 -1.25 -15.58
N SER A 250 -14.93 -0.72 -15.67
CA SER A 250 -15.23 0.50 -16.43
C SER A 250 -14.52 1.72 -15.85
N LYS A 251 -14.62 1.94 -14.53
CA LYS A 251 -13.95 3.06 -13.84
C LYS A 251 -12.43 2.96 -13.96
N THR A 252 -11.88 1.74 -13.90
CA THR A 252 -10.43 1.51 -14.11
C THR A 252 -10.00 1.94 -15.50
N LEU A 253 -10.72 1.50 -16.54
CA LEU A 253 -10.43 1.88 -17.93
C LEU A 253 -10.58 3.39 -18.15
N GLU A 254 -11.58 4.02 -17.54
CA GLU A 254 -11.78 5.47 -17.58
C GLU A 254 -10.59 6.21 -16.94
N LEU A 255 -10.18 5.83 -15.72
CA LEU A 255 -9.03 6.43 -15.03
C LEU A 255 -7.76 6.34 -15.88
N VAL A 256 -7.47 5.14 -16.42
CA VAL A 256 -6.27 4.90 -17.24
C VAL A 256 -6.31 5.73 -18.52
N ARG A 257 -7.43 5.70 -19.27
CA ARG A 257 -7.55 6.45 -20.53
C ARG A 257 -7.45 7.96 -20.31
N ASN A 258 -8.08 8.48 -19.25
CA ASN A 258 -8.01 9.89 -18.88
C ASN A 258 -6.60 10.32 -18.48
N ALA A 259 -5.87 9.49 -17.71
CA ALA A 259 -4.49 9.77 -17.36
C ALA A 259 -3.57 9.81 -18.60
N VAL A 260 -3.76 8.87 -19.53
CA VAL A 260 -2.98 8.78 -20.77
C VAL A 260 -3.28 9.94 -21.73
N SER A 261 -4.54 10.35 -21.86
CA SER A 261 -4.92 11.47 -22.73
C SER A 261 -4.47 12.82 -22.17
N SER A 262 -4.41 12.94 -20.84
CA SER A 262 -4.08 14.20 -20.15
C SER A 262 -2.59 14.41 -19.91
N ASN A 263 -1.76 13.39 -20.13
CA ASN A 263 -0.31 13.47 -19.94
C ASN A 263 0.43 13.03 -21.22
N GLN A 264 1.14 13.97 -21.85
CA GLN A 264 1.93 13.73 -23.06
C GLN A 264 3.36 13.24 -22.76
N GLN A 265 3.80 13.24 -21.50
CA GLN A 265 5.12 12.75 -21.12
C GLN A 265 5.23 11.25 -21.39
N ARG A 266 6.34 10.83 -21.99
CA ARG A 266 6.65 9.41 -22.23
C ARG A 266 8.10 9.05 -21.86
N PRO A 267 8.37 7.81 -21.43
CA PRO A 267 7.38 6.79 -21.07
C PRO A 267 6.49 7.23 -19.90
N LEU A 268 5.24 6.78 -19.90
CA LEU A 268 4.28 7.09 -18.83
C LEU A 268 4.19 5.91 -17.88
N PHE A 269 4.15 6.19 -16.58
CA PHE A 269 4.04 5.19 -15.52
C PHE A 269 2.73 5.38 -14.76
N LEU A 270 1.94 4.32 -14.63
CA LEU A 270 0.64 4.30 -13.97
C LEU A 270 0.59 3.22 -12.90
N ASN A 271 0.42 3.57 -11.62
CA ASN A 271 -0.03 2.60 -10.61
C ASN A 271 -1.50 2.87 -10.30
N VAL A 272 -2.39 1.93 -10.63
CA VAL A 272 -3.81 2.02 -10.31
C VAL A 272 -4.06 1.40 -8.93
N TYR A 273 -4.69 2.16 -8.03
CA TYR A 273 -5.07 1.65 -6.71
C TYR A 273 -6.48 1.07 -6.78
N ILE A 274 -6.62 -0.18 -6.37
CA ILE A 274 -7.81 -1.00 -6.57
C ILE A 274 -8.50 -1.20 -5.23
N LEU A 275 -9.79 -0.86 -5.17
CA LEU A 275 -10.63 -1.13 -4.02
C LEU A 275 -10.85 -2.63 -3.87
N ALA A 276 -10.22 -3.22 -2.86
CA ALA A 276 -10.20 -4.66 -2.63
C ALA A 276 -11.60 -5.28 -2.52
N TRP A 277 -12.56 -4.52 -1.98
CA TRP A 277 -13.93 -4.98 -1.73
C TRP A 277 -14.84 -5.02 -2.97
N SER A 278 -14.39 -4.47 -4.10
CA SER A 278 -15.23 -4.34 -5.31
C SER A 278 -14.62 -4.97 -6.56
N MET A 279 -13.30 -5.21 -6.58
CA MET A 279 -12.62 -5.80 -7.72
C MET A 279 -11.81 -7.03 -7.34
N THR A 280 -11.81 -8.00 -8.25
CA THR A 280 -11.04 -9.25 -8.13
C THR A 280 -9.86 -9.28 -9.10
N PRO A 281 -8.88 -10.19 -8.93
CA PRO A 281 -7.89 -10.49 -9.98
C PRO A 281 -8.53 -10.79 -11.34
N SER A 282 -9.68 -11.45 -11.38
CA SER A 282 -10.42 -11.69 -12.63
C SER A 282 -10.93 -10.39 -13.27
N ASP A 283 -11.29 -9.37 -12.49
CA ASP A 283 -11.68 -8.07 -13.03
C ASP A 283 -10.48 -7.26 -13.52
N ILE A 284 -9.36 -7.30 -12.81
CA ILE A 284 -8.09 -6.71 -13.29
C ILE A 284 -7.68 -7.36 -14.62
N LYS A 285 -7.84 -8.68 -14.76
CA LYS A 285 -7.58 -9.37 -16.03
C LYS A 285 -8.47 -8.87 -17.17
N LYS A 286 -9.76 -8.63 -16.92
CA LYS A 286 -10.67 -8.03 -17.90
C LYS A 286 -10.26 -6.61 -18.29
N VAL A 287 -9.72 -5.82 -17.35
CA VAL A 287 -9.13 -4.51 -17.65
C VAL A 287 -7.95 -4.69 -18.61
N ILE A 288 -6.99 -5.54 -18.26
CA ILE A 288 -5.78 -5.79 -19.05
C ILE A 288 -6.13 -6.25 -20.49
N GLN A 289 -7.11 -7.14 -20.64
CA GLN A 289 -7.57 -7.60 -21.96
C GLN A 289 -8.20 -6.50 -22.82
N GLN A 290 -8.73 -5.44 -22.21
CA GLN A 290 -9.31 -4.29 -22.88
C GLN A 290 -8.31 -3.12 -23.05
N LEU A 291 -7.13 -3.24 -22.46
CA LEU A 291 -6.00 -2.36 -22.74
C LEU A 291 -5.32 -2.80 -24.05
N GLY A 292 -4.92 -1.83 -24.87
CA GLY A 292 -4.24 -2.10 -26.14
C GLY A 292 -2.77 -2.50 -25.96
N ASN A 293 -2.11 -2.84 -27.07
CA ASN A 293 -0.68 -3.20 -27.13
C ASN A 293 0.30 -2.11 -26.66
N GLN A 294 -0.16 -0.86 -26.49
CA GLN A 294 0.64 0.24 -25.96
C GLN A 294 0.92 0.13 -24.45
N TYR A 295 0.21 -0.74 -23.73
CA TYR A 295 0.37 -0.92 -22.29
C TYR A 295 1.27 -2.11 -21.98
N VAL A 296 2.28 -1.89 -21.15
CA VAL A 296 3.15 -2.93 -20.58
C VAL A 296 2.76 -3.11 -19.13
N VAL A 297 2.12 -4.24 -18.82
CA VAL A 297 1.66 -4.54 -17.45
C VAL A 297 2.82 -5.13 -16.65
N VAL A 298 3.10 -4.57 -15.48
CA VAL A 298 4.19 -4.99 -14.59
C VAL A 298 3.73 -5.00 -13.13
N THR A 299 4.50 -5.63 -12.23
CA THR A 299 4.26 -5.49 -10.79
C THR A 299 4.60 -4.06 -10.32
N PRO A 300 4.02 -3.58 -9.21
CA PRO A 300 4.34 -2.27 -8.66
C PRO A 300 5.82 -2.06 -8.34
N GLY A 301 6.52 -3.05 -7.79
CA GLY A 301 7.96 -3.00 -7.52
C GLY A 301 8.79 -2.91 -8.81
N THR A 302 8.36 -3.59 -9.88
CA THR A 302 8.95 -3.41 -11.21
C THR A 302 8.68 -2.00 -11.73
N LEU A 303 7.46 -1.47 -11.59
CA LEU A 303 7.12 -0.11 -11.95
C LEU A 303 8.03 0.91 -11.23
N MET A 304 8.25 0.75 -9.91
CA MET A 304 9.17 1.60 -9.14
C MET A 304 10.59 1.55 -9.66
N THR A 305 11.08 0.35 -9.97
CA THR A 305 12.41 0.17 -10.55
C THR A 305 12.53 0.87 -11.91
N MET A 306 11.48 0.81 -12.74
CA MET A 306 11.45 1.50 -14.03
C MET A 306 11.41 3.01 -13.88
N ILE A 307 10.63 3.54 -12.93
CA ILE A 307 10.59 4.98 -12.62
C ILE A 307 11.96 5.47 -12.18
N ALA A 308 12.64 4.72 -11.30
CA ALA A 308 13.96 5.09 -10.79
C ALA A 308 15.06 5.08 -11.87
N LYS A 309 14.93 4.24 -12.91
CA LYS A 309 15.86 4.18 -14.05
C LYS A 309 15.53 5.14 -15.19
N GLY A 310 14.25 5.50 -15.34
CA GLY A 310 13.72 6.28 -16.46
C GLY A 310 13.75 7.80 -16.25
N LYS A 311 14.29 8.27 -15.13
CA LYS A 311 14.55 9.68 -14.82
C LYS A 311 16.02 9.84 -14.46
#